data_AF-A0A0Q3I204-F1
#
_entry.id   AF-A0A0Q3I204-F1
#
_cell.length_a   1.000
_cell.length_b   1.000
_cell.length_c   1.000
_cell.angle_alpha   90.00
_cell.angle_beta   90.00
_cell.angle_gamma   90.00
#
_symmetry.space_group_name_H-M   'P 1'
#
loop_
_entity.id
_entity.type
_entity.pdbx_description
1 polymer ?
#
loop_
_entity_poly.entity_id
_entity_poly.type
_entity_poly.pdbx_seq_one_letter_code
_entity_poly.pdbx_strand_id
1 'polypeptide(L)'
;MFESMMPTPNFRFPGVLNSQELLVAEAAQARAWAALDYDARTDTELEAEARDRLGRIILQLMSRGTDSISDLAAAAVAEFMATRPALPGDLTPSQQG
;
A
#
# COMPACT_ATOMS: atom_id res chain seq x y z
N MET A 1 -48.70 0.73 8.41
CA MET A 1 -48.14 -0.21 7.43
C MET A 1 -46.65 -0.32 7.74
N PHE A 2 -46.16 -1.51 8.07
CA PHE A 2 -44.76 -1.72 8.46
C PHE A 2 -43.96 -2.00 7.18
N GLU A 3 -43.22 -1.02 6.69
CA GLU A 3 -42.17 -1.28 5.70
C GLU A 3 -41.06 -2.07 6.39
N SER A 4 -41.09 -3.39 6.19
CA SER A 4 -39.98 -4.26 6.55
C SER A 4 -38.76 -3.85 5.75
N MET A 5 -37.85 -3.11 6.39
CA MET A 5 -36.49 -2.83 5.95
C MET A 5 -35.87 -4.16 5.53
N MET A 6 -35.80 -4.45 4.23
CA MET A 6 -35.13 -5.66 3.75
C MET A 6 -33.66 -5.54 4.17
N PRO A 7 -33.09 -6.53 4.89
CA PRO A 7 -31.66 -6.55 5.11
C PRO A 7 -31.02 -6.69 3.74
N THR A 8 -30.41 -5.62 3.25
CA THR A 8 -29.60 -5.66 2.04
C THR A 8 -28.59 -6.79 2.24
N PRO A 9 -28.58 -7.81 1.37
CA PRO A 9 -27.60 -8.88 1.48
C PRO A 9 -26.23 -8.22 1.42
N ASN A 10 -25.44 -8.39 2.48
CA ASN A 10 -24.08 -7.89 2.57
C ASN A 10 -23.27 -8.71 1.56
N PHE A 11 -23.33 -8.32 0.29
CA PHE A 11 -22.70 -9.01 -0.82
C PHE A 11 -21.19 -8.74 -0.74
N ARG A 12 -20.53 -9.50 0.13
CA ARG A 12 -19.08 -9.51 0.29
C ARG A 12 -18.55 -10.65 -0.56
N PHE A 13 -17.97 -10.31 -1.70
CA PHE A 13 -17.16 -11.28 -2.43
C PHE A 13 -15.91 -11.57 -1.59
N PRO A 14 -15.65 -12.84 -1.22
CA PRO A 14 -14.47 -13.19 -0.46
C PRO A 14 -13.21 -12.80 -1.25
N GLY A 15 -12.43 -11.86 -0.72
CA GLY A 15 -11.25 -11.29 -1.37
C GLY A 15 -11.47 -9.98 -2.14
N VAL A 16 -12.71 -9.45 -2.19
CA VAL A 16 -13.00 -8.15 -2.80
C VAL A 16 -13.26 -7.14 -1.70
N LEU A 17 -12.40 -6.13 -1.62
CA LEU A 17 -12.57 -4.96 -0.79
C LEU A 17 -13.92 -4.29 -1.10
N ASN A 18 -14.65 -3.83 -0.07
CA ASN A 18 -15.86 -3.05 -0.31
C ASN A 18 -15.50 -1.71 -0.97
N SER A 19 -16.45 -1.04 -1.62
CA SER A 19 -16.18 0.21 -2.36
C SER A 19 -15.43 1.28 -1.57
N GLN A 20 -15.63 1.36 -0.25
CA GLN A 20 -14.91 2.28 0.63
C GLN A 20 -13.46 1.85 0.86
N GLU A 21 -13.22 0.55 1.05
CA GLU A 21 -11.88 0.00 1.17
C GLU A 21 -11.09 0.14 -0.14
N LEU A 22 -11.74 -0.04 -1.29
CA LEU A 22 -11.11 0.24 -2.59
C LEU A 22 -10.70 1.71 -2.72
N LEU A 23 -11.57 2.64 -2.34
CA LEU A 23 -11.26 4.07 -2.35
C LEU A 23 -10.11 4.42 -1.39
N VAL A 24 -10.07 3.80 -0.20
CA VAL A 24 -8.99 3.96 0.77
C VAL A 24 -7.66 3.43 0.22
N ALA A 25 -7.67 2.24 -0.39
CA ALA A 25 -6.50 1.63 -1.00
C ALA A 25 -5.95 2.50 -2.13
N GLU A 26 -6.82 2.98 -3.02
CA GLU A 26 -6.45 3.85 -4.15
C GLU A 26 -5.91 5.20 -3.67
N ALA A 27 -6.57 5.84 -2.70
CA ALA A 27 -6.11 7.11 -2.13
C ALA A 27 -4.77 6.96 -1.41
N ALA A 28 -4.58 5.87 -0.65
CA ALA A 28 -3.31 5.58 0.01
C ALA A 28 -2.20 5.31 -1.02
N GLN A 29 -2.50 4.58 -2.09
CA GLN A 29 -1.55 4.27 -3.16
C GLN A 29 -1.13 5.53 -3.91
N ALA A 30 -2.08 6.39 -4.30
CA ALA A 30 -1.78 7.66 -4.97
C ALA A 30 -0.91 8.56 -4.09
N ARG A 31 -1.21 8.63 -2.79
CA ARG A 31 -0.44 9.44 -1.83
C ARG A 31 0.96 8.88 -1.59
N ALA A 32 1.08 7.57 -1.41
CA ALA A 32 2.36 6.90 -1.23
C ALA A 32 3.23 7.02 -2.49
N TRP A 33 2.64 6.87 -3.68
CA TRP A 33 3.32 7.05 -4.95
C TRP A 33 3.83 8.48 -5.12
N ALA A 34 3.01 9.49 -4.83
CA ALA A 34 3.44 10.89 -4.89
C ALA A 34 4.59 11.22 -3.92
N ALA A 35 4.66 10.55 -2.76
CA ALA A 35 5.76 10.69 -1.83
C ALA A 35 7.06 10.01 -2.32
N LEU A 36 6.94 8.91 -3.06
CA LEU A 36 8.08 8.20 -3.66
C LEU A 36 8.63 8.91 -4.91
N ASP A 37 7.76 9.48 -5.76
CA ASP A 37 8.13 10.25 -6.95
C ASP A 37 8.92 11.52 -6.58
N TYR A 38 8.58 12.14 -5.45
CA TYR A 38 9.35 13.27 -4.90
C TYR A 38 10.79 12.88 -4.51
N ASP A 39 11.02 11.62 -4.14
CA ASP A 39 12.30 11.13 -3.58
C ASP A 39 13.18 10.42 -4.64
N ALA A 40 12.57 9.81 -5.68
CA ALA A 40 13.29 9.01 -6.65
C ALA A 40 12.84 9.27 -8.09
N ARG A 41 13.82 9.61 -8.93
CA ARG A 41 13.79 9.36 -10.38
C ARG A 41 13.62 7.85 -10.59
N THR A 42 12.38 7.38 -10.56
CA THR A 42 12.07 5.96 -10.71
C THR A 42 12.15 5.65 -12.21
N ASP A 43 13.09 4.79 -12.61
CA ASP A 43 13.17 4.28 -13.98
C ASP A 43 11.78 3.80 -14.43
N THR A 44 11.30 4.34 -15.54
CA THR A 44 9.94 4.14 -16.07
C THR A 44 9.63 2.66 -16.32
N GLU A 45 10.66 1.84 -16.57
CA GLU A 45 10.54 0.38 -16.72
C GLU A 45 10.19 -0.33 -15.41
N LEU A 46 10.59 0.20 -14.25
CA LEU A 46 10.24 -0.32 -12.93
C LEU A 46 8.95 0.28 -12.34
N GLU A 47 8.36 1.30 -12.96
CA GLU A 47 7.16 1.96 -12.40
C GLU A 47 5.99 1.00 -12.23
N ALA A 48 5.73 0.13 -13.21
CA ALA A 48 4.62 -0.82 -13.14
C ALA A 48 4.82 -1.85 -12.02
N GLU A 49 6.03 -2.40 -11.89
CA GLU A 49 6.38 -3.35 -10.83
C GLU A 49 6.39 -2.68 -9.44
N ALA A 50 6.89 -1.45 -9.36
CA ALA A 50 6.89 -0.65 -8.14
C ALA A 50 5.45 -0.34 -7.66
N ARG A 51 4.55 0.02 -8.59
CA ARG A 51 3.13 0.25 -8.28
C ARG A 51 2.42 -1.03 -7.84
N ASP A 52 2.63 -2.16 -8.53
CA ASP A 52 2.06 -3.45 -8.13
C ASP A 52 2.51 -3.85 -6.71
N ARG A 53 3.81 -3.69 -6.43
CA ARG A 53 4.38 -3.96 -5.12
C ARG A 53 3.78 -3.05 -4.04
N LEU A 54 3.67 -1.75 -4.31
CA LEU A 54 3.08 -0.80 -3.37
C LEU A 54 1.62 -1.15 -3.07
N GLY A 55 0.85 -1.53 -4.09
CA GLY A 55 -0.52 -2.01 -3.93
C GLY A 55 -0.62 -3.23 -3.01
N ARG A 56 0.27 -4.23 -3.15
CA ARG A 56 0.31 -5.40 -2.25
C ARG A 56 0.61 -5.03 -0.80
N ILE A 57 1.54 -4.10 -0.56
CA ILE A 57 1.88 -3.62 0.78
C ILE A 57 0.66 -2.94 1.41
N ILE A 58 -0.02 -2.07 0.67
CA ILE A 58 -1.23 -1.38 1.14
C ILE A 58 -2.33 -2.37 1.50
N LEU A 59 -2.60 -3.38 0.65
CA LEU A 59 -3.57 -4.44 0.96
C LEU A 59 -3.19 -5.21 2.24
N GLN A 60 -1.91 -5.50 2.43
CA GLN A 60 -1.43 -6.20 3.62
C GLN A 60 -1.58 -5.34 4.89
N LEU A 61 -1.31 -4.04 4.80
CA LEU A 61 -1.48 -3.08 5.90
C LEU A 61 -2.96 -2.84 6.24
N MET A 62 -3.84 -2.77 5.24
CA MET A 62 -5.28 -2.69 5.47
C MET A 62 -5.82 -3.92 6.20
N SER A 63 -5.30 -5.11 5.88
CA SER A 63 -5.65 -6.34 6.61
C SER A 63 -5.17 -6.34 8.08
N ARG A 64 -4.18 -5.51 8.44
CA ARG A 64 -3.70 -5.37 9.82
C ARG A 64 -4.50 -4.36 10.64
N GLY A 65 -5.37 -3.58 9.99
CA GLY A 65 -6.16 -2.51 10.61
C GLY A 65 -5.31 -1.27 10.81
N THR A 66 -5.50 -0.26 9.97
CA THR A 66 -4.78 1.03 10.04
C THR A 66 -5.76 2.15 10.34
N ASP A 67 -5.41 3.06 11.26
CA ASP A 67 -6.30 4.10 11.78
C ASP A 67 -6.65 5.20 10.76
N SER A 68 -5.84 5.41 9.71
CA SER A 68 -6.06 6.50 8.73
C SER A 68 -5.36 6.27 7.39
N ILE A 69 -5.91 6.84 6.31
CA ILE A 69 -5.33 6.80 4.94
C ILE A 69 -3.90 7.36 4.91
N SER A 70 -3.65 8.44 5.65
CA SER A 70 -2.33 9.07 5.73
C SER A 70 -1.30 8.20 6.44
N ASP A 71 -1.71 7.50 7.50
CA ASP A 71 -0.86 6.55 8.24
C ASP A 71 -0.58 5.32 7.39
N LEU A 72 -1.61 4.79 6.72
CA LEU A 72 -1.52 3.71 5.75
C LEU A 72 -0.53 4.03 4.61
N ALA A 73 -0.62 5.24 4.05
CA ALA A 73 0.30 5.68 3.01
C ALA A 73 1.74 5.81 3.54
N ALA A 74 1.94 6.40 4.72
CA ALA A 74 3.27 6.55 5.32
C ALA A 74 3.91 5.19 5.67
N ALA A 75 3.13 4.28 6.25
CA ALA A 75 3.56 2.91 6.53
C ALA A 75 3.87 2.14 5.24
N ALA A 76 3.07 2.32 4.19
CA ALA A 76 3.32 1.69 2.90
C ALA A 76 4.61 2.19 2.25
N VAL A 77 4.90 3.50 2.32
CA VAL A 77 6.17 4.07 1.85
C VAL A 77 7.34 3.51 2.65
N ALA A 78 7.23 3.47 3.99
CA ALA A 78 8.28 2.94 4.84
C ALA A 78 8.60 1.46 4.54
N GLU A 79 7.57 0.61 4.42
CA GLU A 79 7.72 -0.79 4.04
C GLU A 79 8.23 -0.95 2.61
N PHE A 80 7.79 -0.12 1.68
CA PHE A 80 8.27 -0.13 0.30
C PHE A 80 9.77 0.20 0.23
N MET A 81 10.23 1.19 0.99
CA MET A 81 11.64 1.54 1.11
C MET A 81 12.46 0.47 1.84
N ALA A 82 11.95 -0.09 2.94
CA ALA A 82 12.62 -1.15 3.71
C ALA A 82 12.78 -2.44 2.92
N THR A 83 11.84 -2.72 2.01
CA THR A 83 11.85 -3.93 1.20
C THR A 83 12.47 -3.71 -0.18
N ARG A 84 12.87 -2.48 -0.55
CA ARG A 84 13.69 -2.25 -1.76
C ARG A 84 14.86 -3.23 -1.69
N PRO A 85 15.06 -4.05 -2.74
CA PRO A 85 16.21 -4.94 -2.75
C PRO A 85 17.43 -4.05 -2.54
N ALA A 86 18.16 -4.29 -1.45
CA ALA A 86 19.43 -3.63 -1.22
C ALA A 86 20.24 -3.85 -2.50
N LEU A 87 20.59 -2.75 -3.17
CA LEU A 87 21.60 -2.82 -4.21
C LEU A 87 22.79 -3.57 -3.58
N PRO A 88 23.36 -4.60 -4.23
CA PRO A 88 24.54 -5.30 -3.72
C PRO A 88 25.67 -4.26 -3.59
N GLY A 89 25.86 -3.76 -2.38
CA GLY A 89 26.64 -2.56 -2.09
C GLY A 89 26.49 -2.11 -0.65
N ASP A 90 25.34 -2.39 -0.02
CA ASP A 90 25.14 -2.18 1.43
C ASP A 90 25.24 -3.51 2.20
N LEU A 91 26.41 -4.14 2.13
CA LEU A 91 26.81 -5.23 3.03
C LEU A 91 28.07 -4.82 3.81
N THR A 92 27.96 -3.71 4.56
CA THR A 92 28.69 -3.37 5.81
C THR A 92 30.23 -3.63 5.87
N PRO A 93 30.88 -3.54 7.04
CA PRO A 93 31.61 -2.38 7.54
C PRO A 93 33.14 -2.58 7.51
N SER A 94 33.89 -1.49 7.63
CA SER A 94 35.35 -1.48 7.83
C SER A 94 35.77 -2.43 8.95
N GLN A 95 36.23 -3.64 8.61
CA GLN A 95 36.87 -4.52 9.56
C GLN A 95 38.32 -4.08 9.69
N GLN A 96 38.64 -3.49 10.84
CA GLN A 96 40.01 -3.23 11.27
C GLN A 96 40.81 -4.55 11.32
N GLY A 97 42.04 -4.48 10.82
CA GLY A 97 43.10 -5.47 10.96
C GLY A 97 44.44 -4.77 10.79
#